data_AF-A0A9E8SED7-F1
#
_entry.id   AF-A0A9E8SED7-F1
#
_cell.length_a   1.000
_cell.length_b   1.000
_cell.length_c   1.000
_cell.angle_alpha   90.00
_cell.angle_beta   90.00
_cell.angle_gamma   90.00
#
_symmetry.space_group_name_H-M   'P 1'
#
loop_
_entity.id
_entity.type
_entity.pdbx_description
1 polymer ?
#
loop_
_entity_poly.entity_id
_entity_poly.type
_entity_poly.pdbx_seq_one_letter_code
_entity_poly.pdbx_strand_id
1 'polypeptide(L)'
;MSNEKNLKEVREGEELNQGKLKEFMLKHSLIAKENTELTVKQFSNGYSNLTYLLQMESKEYVLRRPPFSAPKRGHDMGREFKVLQHLNPVYDKSPKVFIFNEDPKIIGAPFYIMEKVDGEILTAKSALDKQVSPEEFKTISDTWVAAFVEFHNIDYKAAGLSDLGRPEGYVERQVHNWGKQYPAAATDEVPTAQKVMTWMSENQPEKI
;
A
#
# COMPACT_ATOMS: atom_id res chain seq x y z
N MET A 1 -7.68 -2.21 -19.41
CA MET A 1 -7.80 -3.67 -19.17
C MET A 1 -8.17 -3.86 -17.71
N SER A 2 -9.27 -4.55 -17.42
CA SER A 2 -9.82 -4.68 -16.06
C SER A 2 -8.80 -5.28 -15.09
N ASN A 3 -8.93 -4.94 -13.80
CA ASN A 3 -8.17 -5.49 -12.68
C ASN A 3 -8.20 -7.04 -12.61
N GLU A 4 -9.05 -7.71 -13.40
CA GLU A 4 -9.20 -9.16 -13.45
C GLU A 4 -7.93 -9.88 -13.92
N LYS A 5 -7.08 -9.26 -14.75
CA LYS A 5 -5.80 -9.88 -15.17
C LYS A 5 -4.80 -10.10 -14.03
N ASN A 6 -4.99 -9.44 -12.89
CA ASN A 6 -4.10 -9.54 -11.74
C ASN A 6 -4.68 -10.39 -10.61
N LEU A 7 -5.84 -11.02 -10.79
CA LEU A 7 -6.42 -11.92 -9.79
C LEU A 7 -6.01 -13.36 -10.08
N LYS A 8 -5.68 -14.07 -9.00
CA LYS A 8 -5.35 -15.49 -9.04
C LYS A 8 -5.95 -16.20 -7.83
N GLU A 9 -5.94 -17.53 -7.90
CA GLU A 9 -6.16 -18.35 -6.71
C GLU A 9 -5.17 -17.97 -5.62
N VAL A 10 -5.62 -18.10 -4.38
CA VAL A 10 -4.79 -17.79 -3.21
C VAL A 10 -3.55 -18.68 -3.25
N ARG A 11 -2.36 -18.08 -3.07
CA ARG A 11 -1.10 -18.83 -2.99
C ARG A 11 -1.19 -19.89 -1.90
N GLU A 12 -0.64 -21.06 -2.19
CA GLU A 12 -0.53 -22.16 -1.23
C GLU A 12 0.15 -21.69 0.06
N GLY A 13 -0.46 -22.03 1.20
CA GLY A 13 0.01 -21.66 2.52
C GLY A 13 -0.33 -20.22 2.93
N GLU A 14 -0.99 -19.43 2.06
CA GLU A 14 -1.42 -18.06 2.34
C GLU A 14 -2.96 -17.92 2.35
N GLU A 15 -3.67 -19.03 2.54
CA GLU A 15 -5.13 -19.12 2.63
C GLU A 15 -5.69 -18.38 3.86
N LEU A 16 -6.91 -17.88 3.72
CA LEU A 16 -7.62 -17.20 4.81
C LEU A 16 -8.64 -18.15 5.43
N ASN A 17 -8.80 -18.10 6.75
CA ASN A 17 -9.92 -18.77 7.42
C ASN A 17 -11.23 -18.04 7.08
N GLN A 18 -11.89 -18.49 6.00
CA GLN A 18 -13.08 -17.82 5.47
C GLN A 18 -14.27 -17.84 6.44
N GLY A 19 -14.42 -18.88 7.28
CA GLY A 19 -15.48 -18.96 8.27
C GLY A 19 -15.37 -17.83 9.30
N LYS A 20 -14.21 -17.72 9.95
CA LYS A 20 -13.92 -16.64 10.91
C LYS A 20 -13.93 -15.26 10.27
N LEU A 21 -13.46 -15.14 9.03
CA LEU A 21 -13.51 -13.87 8.30
C LEU A 21 -14.95 -13.42 8.03
N LYS A 22 -15.85 -14.33 7.64
CA LYS A 22 -17.27 -14.02 7.47
C LYS A 22 -17.92 -13.61 8.79
N GLU A 23 -17.71 -14.35 9.87
CA GLU A 23 -18.20 -14.00 11.21
C GLU A 23 -17.74 -12.59 11.61
N PHE A 24 -16.46 -12.28 11.38
CA PHE A 24 -15.88 -10.97 11.63
C PHE A 24 -16.56 -9.88 10.78
N MET A 25 -16.72 -10.10 9.47
CA MET A 25 -17.36 -9.14 8.57
C MET A 25 -18.85 -8.91 8.93
N LEU A 26 -19.56 -9.95 9.39
CA LEU A 26 -20.94 -9.84 9.85
C LEU A 26 -21.04 -8.99 11.11
N LYS A 27 -20.19 -9.28 12.11
CA LYS A 27 -20.11 -8.52 13.36
C LYS A 27 -19.86 -7.03 13.13
N HIS A 28 -19.14 -6.69 12.06
CA HIS A 28 -18.79 -5.32 11.70
C HIS A 28 -19.66 -4.74 10.57
N SER A 29 -20.81 -5.36 10.26
CA SER A 29 -21.80 -4.87 9.30
C SER A 29 -21.26 -4.64 7.88
N LEU A 30 -20.17 -5.32 7.50
CA LEU A 30 -19.67 -5.33 6.12
C LEU A 30 -20.52 -6.23 5.23
N ILE A 31 -21.23 -7.18 5.84
CA ILE A 31 -22.11 -8.14 5.18
C ILE A 31 -23.43 -8.21 5.96
N ALA A 32 -24.53 -8.48 5.28
CA ALA A 32 -25.86 -8.42 5.89
C ALA A 32 -26.34 -9.77 6.45
N LYS A 33 -25.82 -10.89 5.92
CA LYS A 33 -26.30 -12.24 6.23
C LYS A 33 -25.14 -13.18 6.51
N GLU A 34 -25.34 -14.09 7.44
CA GLU A 34 -24.35 -15.12 7.79
C GLU A 34 -24.11 -16.12 6.64
N ASN A 35 -25.18 -16.44 5.91
CA ASN A 35 -25.15 -17.36 4.77
C ASN A 35 -24.65 -16.71 3.46
N THR A 36 -24.11 -15.50 3.51
CA THR A 36 -23.50 -14.87 2.33
C THR A 36 -22.27 -15.67 1.89
N GLU A 37 -22.25 -16.05 0.61
CA GLU A 37 -21.10 -16.70 -0.01
C GLU A 37 -19.93 -15.71 -0.11
N LEU A 38 -18.75 -16.13 0.33
CA LEU A 38 -17.51 -15.36 0.24
C LEU A 38 -16.59 -16.03 -0.75
N THR A 39 -16.29 -15.34 -1.85
CA THR A 39 -15.21 -15.72 -2.76
C THR A 39 -13.98 -14.91 -2.42
N VAL A 40 -12.85 -15.59 -2.24
CA VAL A 40 -11.55 -14.95 -1.97
C VAL A 40 -10.62 -15.23 -3.15
N LYS A 41 -10.11 -14.15 -3.74
CA LYS A 41 -9.01 -14.22 -4.71
C LYS A 41 -7.83 -13.39 -4.21
N GLN A 42 -6.64 -13.67 -4.70
CA GLN A 42 -5.45 -12.90 -4.36
C GLN A 42 -4.98 -12.07 -5.54
N PHE A 43 -4.52 -10.86 -5.28
CA PHE A 43 -3.83 -10.08 -6.29
C PHE A 43 -2.41 -10.64 -6.51
N SER A 44 -1.99 -10.70 -7.77
CA SER A 44 -0.70 -11.23 -8.21
C SER A 44 0.47 -10.35 -7.77
N ASN A 45 0.24 -9.03 -7.73
CA ASN A 45 1.23 -8.02 -7.36
C ASN A 45 1.22 -7.76 -5.84
N GLY A 46 2.38 -7.41 -5.28
CA GLY A 46 2.58 -7.20 -3.85
C GLY A 46 3.28 -8.38 -3.19
N TYR A 47 4.57 -8.20 -2.90
CA TYR A 47 5.40 -9.21 -2.23
C TYR A 47 5.61 -8.90 -0.74
N SER A 48 5.61 -7.62 -0.34
CA SER A 48 5.78 -7.23 1.06
C SER A 48 4.51 -7.50 1.88
N ASN A 49 3.37 -6.94 1.47
CA ASN A 49 2.07 -7.21 2.06
C ASN A 49 1.15 -7.80 0.99
N LEU A 50 0.45 -8.87 1.35
CA LEU A 50 -0.45 -9.60 0.48
C LEU A 50 -1.80 -8.87 0.43
N THR A 51 -2.38 -8.83 -0.77
CA THR A 51 -3.65 -8.15 -1.05
C THR A 51 -4.64 -9.16 -1.62
N TYR A 52 -5.86 -9.16 -1.09
CA TYR A 52 -6.92 -10.10 -1.45
C TYR A 52 -8.16 -9.35 -1.88
N LEU A 53 -8.85 -9.88 -2.88
CA LEU A 53 -10.21 -9.50 -3.22
C LEU A 53 -11.17 -10.38 -2.44
N LEU A 54 -12.09 -9.74 -1.71
CA LEU A 54 -13.23 -10.39 -1.07
C LEU A 54 -14.48 -10.04 -1.86
N GLN A 55 -15.08 -11.01 -2.53
CA GLN A 55 -16.32 -10.82 -3.30
C GLN A 55 -17.47 -11.49 -2.57
N MET A 56 -18.55 -10.74 -2.33
CA MET A 56 -19.70 -11.18 -1.56
C MET A 56 -20.95 -10.49 -2.08
N GLU A 57 -21.95 -11.25 -2.52
CA GLU A 57 -23.16 -10.69 -3.16
C GLU A 57 -22.77 -9.77 -4.34
N SER A 58 -23.18 -8.50 -4.28
CA SER A 58 -22.82 -7.46 -5.24
C SER A 58 -21.75 -6.50 -4.71
N LYS A 59 -21.04 -6.86 -3.64
CA LYS A 59 -20.03 -6.02 -2.99
C LYS A 59 -18.65 -6.64 -3.11
N GLU A 60 -17.66 -5.76 -3.22
CA GLU A 60 -16.27 -6.13 -3.28
C GLU A 60 -15.46 -5.31 -2.29
N TYR A 61 -14.55 -5.99 -1.60
CA TYR A 61 -13.63 -5.38 -0.66
C TYR A 61 -12.21 -5.83 -0.95
N VAL A 62 -11.24 -5.04 -0.50
CA VAL A 62 -9.83 -5.42 -0.51
C VAL A 62 -9.38 -5.68 0.92
N LEU A 63 -8.75 -6.83 1.15
CA LEU A 63 -8.08 -7.15 2.41
C LEU A 63 -6.57 -7.09 2.24
N ARG A 64 -5.87 -6.43 3.17
CA ARG A 64 -4.40 -6.37 3.19
C ARG A 64 -3.84 -6.92 4.50
N ARG A 65 -2.81 -7.76 4.39
CA ARG A 65 -2.11 -8.38 5.52
C ARG A 65 -0.63 -8.70 5.18
N PRO A 66 0.26 -8.91 6.16
CA PRO A 66 1.58 -9.50 5.90
C PRO A 66 1.46 -10.96 5.45
N PRO A 67 2.45 -11.51 4.70
CA PRO A 67 2.66 -12.95 4.57
C PRO A 67 2.81 -13.64 5.92
N PHE A 68 2.43 -14.92 6.04
CA PHE A 68 2.56 -15.63 7.33
C PHE A 68 4.02 -15.81 7.76
N SER A 69 4.93 -15.92 6.79
CA SER A 69 6.37 -16.05 7.01
C SER A 69 7.08 -14.71 7.24
N ALA A 70 6.37 -13.58 7.18
CA ALA A 70 7.00 -12.27 7.21
C ALA A 70 7.64 -11.98 8.58
N PRO A 71 8.87 -11.42 8.61
CA PRO A 71 9.46 -10.94 9.86
C PRO A 71 8.63 -9.79 10.44
N LYS A 72 8.61 -9.63 11.76
CA LYS A 72 7.80 -8.60 12.44
C LYS A 72 8.12 -7.15 12.04
N ARG A 73 9.27 -6.89 11.39
CA ARG A 73 9.70 -5.53 11.01
C ARG A 73 9.27 -5.22 9.58
N GLY A 74 8.65 -4.06 9.38
CA GLY A 74 8.30 -3.53 8.04
C GLY A 74 6.87 -3.83 7.58
N HIS A 75 6.05 -4.51 8.38
CA HIS A 75 4.70 -4.94 8.02
C HIS A 75 3.62 -4.45 9.00
N ASP A 76 3.69 -3.17 9.37
CA ASP A 76 2.73 -2.57 10.30
C ASP A 76 1.42 -2.20 9.59
N MET A 77 0.46 -3.13 9.63
CA MET A 77 -0.88 -2.93 9.06
C MET A 77 -1.70 -1.86 9.79
N GLY A 78 -1.45 -1.67 11.09
CA GLY A 78 -2.12 -0.63 11.87
C GLY A 78 -1.70 0.76 11.40
N ARG A 79 -0.41 0.95 11.08
CA ARG A 79 0.10 2.18 10.49
C ARG A 79 -0.52 2.47 9.13
N GLU A 80 -0.57 1.49 8.22
CA GLU A 80 -1.22 1.66 6.91
C GLU A 80 -2.69 2.06 7.05
N PHE A 81 -3.45 1.33 7.87
CA PHE A 81 -4.85 1.62 8.15
C PHE A 81 -5.03 3.04 8.71
N LYS A 82 -4.22 3.42 9.71
CA LYS A 82 -4.29 4.75 10.34
C LYS A 82 -4.07 5.86 9.33
N VAL A 83 -3.08 5.73 8.46
CA VAL A 83 -2.81 6.72 7.40
C VAL A 83 -4.03 6.87 6.51
N LEU A 84 -4.58 5.79 5.99
CA LEU A 84 -5.74 5.84 5.09
C LEU A 84 -6.99 6.39 5.78
N GLN A 85 -7.24 6.00 7.04
CA GLN A 85 -8.40 6.45 7.82
C GLN A 85 -8.42 7.97 8.00
N HIS A 86 -7.26 8.57 8.22
CA HIS A 86 -7.10 10.01 8.45
C HIS A 86 -6.93 10.81 7.15
N LEU A 87 -6.34 10.18 6.13
CA LEU A 87 -6.10 10.79 4.83
C LEU A 87 -7.38 10.91 4.00
N ASN A 88 -8.22 9.86 3.94
CA ASN A 88 -9.39 9.82 3.07
C ASN A 88 -10.38 11.00 3.27
N PRO A 89 -10.69 11.44 4.50
CA PRO A 89 -11.58 12.59 4.71
C PRO A 89 -11.06 13.92 4.13
N VAL A 90 -9.75 14.06 3.94
CA VAL A 90 -9.10 15.29 3.43
C VAL A 90 -8.49 15.11 2.03
N TYR A 91 -8.48 13.87 1.52
CA TYR A 91 -7.92 13.50 0.22
C TYR A 91 -8.68 12.28 -0.33
N ASP A 92 -9.72 12.58 -1.10
CA ASP A 92 -10.71 11.65 -1.64
C ASP A 92 -10.16 10.66 -2.70
N LYS A 93 -8.94 10.90 -3.19
CA LYS A 93 -8.23 10.00 -4.12
C LYS A 93 -7.61 8.78 -3.42
N SER A 94 -7.66 8.72 -2.08
CA SER A 94 -7.24 7.53 -1.31
C SER A 94 -8.42 6.60 -1.04
N PRO A 95 -8.23 5.27 -0.97
CA PRO A 95 -9.32 4.33 -0.70
C PRO A 95 -9.86 4.50 0.72
N LYS A 96 -11.17 4.34 0.89
CA LYS A 96 -11.78 4.25 2.22
C LYS A 96 -11.34 2.97 2.91
N VAL A 97 -10.93 3.07 4.18
CA VAL A 97 -10.75 1.90 5.03
C VAL A 97 -11.98 1.68 5.89
N PHE A 98 -12.37 0.42 6.06
CA PHE A 98 -13.57 0.07 6.82
C PHE A 98 -13.23 -0.40 8.22
N ILE A 99 -12.25 -1.30 8.34
CA ILE A 99 -11.89 -1.88 9.64
C ILE A 99 -10.47 -2.43 9.67
N PHE A 100 -9.83 -2.34 10.83
CA PHE A 100 -8.56 -2.99 11.16
C PHE A 100 -8.76 -3.99 12.30
N ASN A 101 -8.07 -5.12 12.23
CA ASN A 101 -8.03 -6.13 13.28
C ASN A 101 -6.59 -6.60 13.48
N GLU A 102 -6.10 -6.49 14.72
CA GLU A 102 -4.77 -6.97 15.11
C GLU A 102 -4.76 -8.43 15.61
N ASP A 103 -5.92 -8.98 16.00
CA ASP A 103 -6.00 -10.33 16.58
C ASP A 103 -5.73 -11.40 15.51
N PRO A 104 -4.61 -12.14 15.59
CA PRO A 104 -4.30 -13.18 14.62
C PRO A 104 -5.26 -14.37 14.70
N LYS A 105 -6.13 -14.46 15.71
CA LYS A 105 -7.10 -15.57 15.81
C LYS A 105 -8.12 -15.61 14.67
N ILE A 106 -8.32 -14.50 13.94
CA ILE A 106 -9.29 -14.42 12.85
C ILE A 106 -8.74 -15.08 11.58
N ILE A 107 -7.62 -14.57 11.03
CA ILE A 107 -7.00 -15.09 9.79
C ILE A 107 -5.50 -15.38 9.90
N GLY A 108 -4.95 -15.48 11.11
CA GLY A 108 -3.54 -15.79 11.36
C GLY A 108 -2.58 -14.60 11.31
N ALA A 109 -3.06 -13.39 11.01
CA ALA A 109 -2.24 -12.18 10.89
C ALA A 109 -3.07 -10.91 11.16
N PRO A 110 -2.45 -9.78 11.54
CA PRO A 110 -3.12 -8.48 11.53
C PRO A 110 -3.53 -8.10 10.10
N PHE A 111 -4.68 -7.46 9.94
CA PHE A 111 -5.19 -7.07 8.64
C PHE A 111 -6.13 -5.88 8.71
N TYR A 112 -6.36 -5.25 7.56
CA TYR A 112 -7.47 -4.32 7.39
C TYR A 112 -8.26 -4.63 6.12
N ILE A 113 -9.52 -4.19 6.11
CA ILE A 113 -10.43 -4.24 4.96
C ILE A 113 -10.69 -2.82 4.49
N MET A 114 -10.57 -2.61 3.18
CA MET A 114 -10.74 -1.32 2.52
C MET A 114 -11.58 -1.44 1.24
N GLU A 115 -11.94 -0.29 0.71
CA GLU A 115 -12.61 -0.12 -0.58
C GLU A 115 -11.80 -0.73 -1.72
N LYS A 116 -12.48 -1.45 -2.60
CA LYS A 116 -11.95 -1.77 -3.92
C LYS A 116 -12.18 -0.57 -4.82
N VAL A 117 -11.10 0.15 -5.15
CA VAL A 117 -11.16 1.25 -6.13
C VAL A 117 -11.09 0.65 -7.52
N ASP A 118 -12.14 0.87 -8.31
CA ASP A 118 -12.16 0.51 -9.72
C ASP A 118 -11.36 1.52 -10.54
N GLY A 119 -10.41 1.00 -11.31
CA GLY A 119 -9.52 1.82 -12.10
C GLY A 119 -8.54 0.95 -12.87
N GLU A 120 -7.65 1.62 -13.60
CA GLU A 120 -6.62 0.95 -14.38
C GLU A 120 -5.23 1.37 -13.90
N ILE A 121 -4.39 0.38 -13.61
CA ILE A 121 -2.98 0.61 -13.33
C ILE A 121 -2.25 0.73 -14.66
N LEU A 122 -1.88 1.96 -15.02
CA LEU A 122 -1.12 2.21 -16.23
C LEU A 122 0.36 1.86 -16.02
N THR A 123 0.77 0.75 -16.62
CA THR A 123 2.17 0.34 -16.77
C THR A 123 2.74 0.80 -18.11
N ALA A 124 4.07 0.83 -18.26
CA ALA A 124 4.71 1.12 -19.54
C ALA A 124 4.22 0.18 -20.66
N LYS A 125 4.09 -1.13 -20.36
CA LYS A 125 3.54 -2.11 -21.30
C LYS A 125 2.09 -1.81 -21.68
N SER A 126 1.22 -1.55 -20.70
CA SER A 126 -0.19 -1.27 -21.00
C SER A 126 -0.38 0.05 -21.74
N ALA A 127 0.47 1.05 -21.50
CA ALA A 127 0.44 2.30 -22.25
C ALA A 127 0.83 2.07 -23.72
N LEU A 128 1.85 1.24 -23.97
CA LEU A 128 2.25 0.84 -25.32
C LEU A 128 1.15 0.03 -26.02
N ASP A 129 0.59 -1.00 -25.35
CA ASP A 129 -0.47 -1.86 -25.90
C ASP A 129 -1.72 -1.04 -26.28
N LYS A 130 -1.99 0.05 -25.55
CA LYS A 130 -3.09 0.98 -25.80
C LYS A 130 -2.79 2.05 -26.83
N GLN A 131 -1.53 2.17 -27.28
CA GLN A 131 -1.08 3.23 -28.18
C GLN A 131 -1.41 4.63 -27.62
N VAL A 132 -1.15 4.84 -26.33
CA VAL A 132 -1.37 6.14 -25.67
C VAL A 132 -0.63 7.23 -26.44
N SER A 133 -1.34 8.26 -26.89
CA SER A 133 -0.79 9.33 -27.72
C SER A 133 0.09 10.29 -26.89
N PRO A 134 0.95 11.11 -27.53
CA PRO A 134 1.69 12.16 -26.82
C PRO A 134 0.79 13.12 -26.02
N GLU A 135 -0.38 13.47 -26.55
CA GLU A 135 -1.36 14.35 -25.90
C GLU A 135 -2.01 13.68 -24.68
N GLU A 136 -2.35 12.39 -24.79
CA GLU A 136 -2.85 11.60 -23.66
C GLU A 136 -1.77 11.44 -22.58
N PHE A 137 -0.52 11.20 -22.98
CA PHE A 137 0.61 11.15 -22.05
C PHE A 137 0.80 12.47 -21.29
N LYS A 138 0.67 13.62 -21.97
CA LYS A 138 0.69 14.93 -21.31
C LYS A 138 -0.42 15.04 -20.26
N THR A 139 -1.63 14.60 -20.60
CA THR A 139 -2.76 14.62 -19.67
C THR A 139 -2.49 13.73 -18.45
N ILE A 140 -1.95 12.53 -18.67
CA ILE A 140 -1.58 11.58 -17.60
C ILE A 140 -0.49 12.18 -16.70
N SER A 141 0.57 12.75 -17.28
CA SER A 141 1.67 13.34 -16.50
C SER A 141 1.22 14.54 -15.70
N ASP A 142 0.43 15.44 -16.30
CA ASP A 142 -0.09 16.63 -15.63
C ASP A 142 -1.01 16.24 -14.46
N THR A 143 -1.88 15.24 -14.68
CA THR A 143 -2.78 14.72 -13.63
C THR A 143 -1.98 14.09 -12.48
N TRP A 144 -0.93 13.33 -12.79
CA TRP A 144 -0.08 12.70 -11.79
C TRP A 144 0.67 13.74 -10.94
N VAL A 145 1.26 14.77 -11.59
CA VAL A 145 1.94 15.87 -10.88
C VAL A 145 0.95 16.65 -10.03
N ALA A 146 -0.24 16.98 -10.56
CA ALA A 146 -1.28 17.68 -9.81
C ALA A 146 -1.68 16.90 -8.55
N ALA A 147 -1.92 15.59 -8.65
CA ALA A 147 -2.24 14.74 -7.51
C ALA A 147 -1.09 14.70 -6.47
N PHE A 148 0.17 14.69 -6.91
CA PHE A 148 1.33 14.77 -6.02
C PHE A 148 1.42 16.11 -5.30
N VAL A 149 1.16 17.22 -5.99
CA VAL A 149 1.14 18.56 -5.39
C VAL A 149 0.01 18.67 -4.38
N GLU A 150 -1.20 18.23 -4.73
CA GLU A 150 -2.33 18.18 -3.81
C GLU A 150 -2.00 17.36 -2.56
N PHE A 151 -1.44 16.15 -2.74
CA PHE A 151 -1.06 15.28 -1.63
C PHE A 151 -0.01 15.92 -0.71
N HIS A 152 1.02 16.58 -1.26
CA HIS A 152 2.04 17.25 -0.46
C HIS A 152 1.55 18.52 0.25
N ASN A 153 0.44 19.12 -0.22
CA ASN A 153 -0.16 20.30 0.42
C ASN A 153 -1.12 19.95 1.56
N ILE A 154 -1.37 18.66 1.83
CA ILE A 154 -2.23 18.23 2.94
C ILE A 154 -1.58 18.64 4.27
N ASP A 155 -2.33 19.35 5.10
CA ASP A 155 -1.94 19.56 6.50
C ASP A 155 -2.11 18.25 7.27
N TYR A 156 -1.02 17.48 7.32
CA TYR A 156 -0.98 16.19 8.02
C TYR A 156 -1.25 16.34 9.53
N LYS A 157 -1.03 17.54 10.11
CA LYS A 157 -1.31 17.76 11.53
C LYS A 157 -2.80 17.91 11.75
N ALA A 158 -3.48 18.74 10.95
CA ALA A 158 -4.93 18.87 10.94
C ALA A 158 -5.62 17.55 10.59
N ALA A 159 -5.01 16.73 9.73
CA ALA A 159 -5.47 15.38 9.42
C ALA A 159 -5.26 14.37 10.58
N GLY A 160 -4.60 14.73 11.68
CA GLY A 160 -4.38 13.81 12.82
C GLY A 160 -3.21 12.83 12.64
N LEU A 161 -2.26 13.12 11.75
CA LEU A 161 -1.10 12.29 11.43
C LEU A 161 0.21 12.81 12.04
N SER A 162 0.13 13.66 13.07
CA SER A 162 1.32 14.28 13.69
C SER A 162 2.28 13.28 14.34
N ASP A 163 1.78 12.11 14.76
CA ASP A 163 2.56 11.05 15.39
C ASP A 163 3.06 9.97 14.41
N LEU A 164 2.86 10.18 13.10
CA LEU A 164 3.28 9.24 12.07
C LEU A 164 4.81 9.10 11.99
N GLY A 165 5.56 10.10 12.43
CA GLY A 165 7.02 10.03 12.42
C GLY A 165 7.65 11.30 12.94
N ARG A 166 8.95 11.45 12.64
CA ARG A 166 9.75 12.60 13.06
C ARG A 166 10.15 13.42 11.83
N PRO A 167 9.48 14.54 11.51
CA PRO A 167 9.82 15.32 10.32
C PRO A 167 11.22 15.96 10.43
N GLU A 168 11.64 16.35 11.63
CA GLU A 168 12.93 17.01 11.84
C GLU A 168 14.10 16.08 11.49
N GLY A 169 15.07 16.62 10.76
CA GLY A 169 16.27 15.89 10.34
C GLY A 169 15.96 14.73 9.39
N TYR A 170 14.84 14.79 8.64
CA TYR A 170 14.47 13.74 7.70
C TYR A 170 15.58 13.45 6.68
N VAL A 171 16.10 14.49 6.02
CA VAL A 171 17.13 14.35 4.98
C VAL A 171 18.39 13.67 5.53
N GLU A 172 18.95 14.21 6.60
CA GLU A 172 20.14 13.64 7.27
C GLU A 172 19.93 12.19 7.68
N ARG A 173 18.77 11.89 8.27
CA ARG A 173 18.44 10.53 8.69
C ARG A 173 18.29 9.58 7.51
N GLN A 174 17.70 10.01 6.39
CA GLN A 174 17.62 9.18 5.19
C GLN A 174 19.00 8.93 4.61
N VAL A 175 19.81 9.97 4.40
CA VAL A 175 21.16 9.85 3.85
C VAL A 175 22.00 8.91 4.70
N HIS A 176 21.99 9.08 6.01
CA HIS A 176 22.72 8.20 6.95
C HIS A 176 22.21 6.76 6.94
N ASN A 177 20.88 6.56 7.00
CA ASN A 177 20.31 5.22 7.05
C ASN A 177 20.57 4.44 5.76
N TRP A 178 20.36 5.06 4.59
CA TRP A 178 20.63 4.42 3.31
C TRP A 178 22.14 4.19 3.11
N GLY A 179 22.98 5.14 3.52
CA GLY A 179 24.43 4.97 3.50
C GLY A 179 24.95 3.82 4.37
N LYS A 180 24.24 3.47 5.45
CA LYS A 180 24.53 2.29 6.28
C LYS A 180 23.92 1.00 5.75
N GLN A 181 22.73 1.06 5.14
CA GLN A 181 22.05 -0.12 4.63
C GLN A 181 22.72 -0.68 3.38
N TYR A 182 23.23 0.19 2.50
CA TYR A 182 23.87 -0.25 1.26
C TYR A 182 25.04 -1.21 1.50
N PRO A 183 26.07 -0.90 2.32
CA PRO A 183 27.18 -1.82 2.57
C PRO A 183 26.76 -3.15 3.19
N ALA A 184 25.70 -3.15 4.02
CA ALA A 184 25.19 -4.35 4.65
C ALA A 184 24.42 -5.28 3.68
N ALA A 185 23.95 -4.73 2.55
CA ALA A 185 23.17 -5.44 1.55
C ALA A 185 23.91 -5.61 0.21
N ALA A 186 25.15 -5.12 0.10
CA ALA A 186 25.94 -5.17 -1.12
C ALA A 186 26.25 -6.62 -1.52
N THR A 187 25.86 -7.00 -2.73
CA THR A 187 26.18 -8.31 -3.34
C THR A 187 27.42 -8.25 -4.22
N ASP A 188 27.72 -7.07 -4.75
CA ASP A 188 28.78 -6.82 -5.71
C ASP A 188 29.56 -5.56 -5.31
N GLU A 189 30.81 -5.48 -5.76
CA GLU A 189 31.59 -4.26 -5.60
C GLU A 189 31.14 -3.21 -6.63
N VAL A 190 30.57 -2.11 -6.14
CA VAL A 190 30.15 -0.98 -6.97
C VAL A 190 30.91 0.28 -6.52
N PRO A 191 32.09 0.58 -7.10
CA PRO A 191 32.94 1.70 -6.65
C PRO A 191 32.26 3.07 -6.71
N THR A 192 31.28 3.25 -7.60
CA THR A 192 30.51 4.50 -7.72
C THR A 192 29.55 4.72 -6.57
N ALA A 193 29.06 3.66 -5.90
CA ALA A 193 28.15 3.78 -4.77
C ALA A 193 28.81 4.53 -3.60
N GLN A 194 30.09 4.24 -3.32
CA GLN A 194 30.83 4.95 -2.28
C GLN A 194 30.93 6.46 -2.58
N LYS A 195 31.19 6.82 -3.84
CA LYS A 195 31.25 8.23 -4.27
C LYS A 195 29.91 8.93 -4.06
N VAL A 196 28.79 8.29 -4.42
CA VAL A 196 27.43 8.85 -4.25
C VAL A 196 27.09 9.00 -2.77
N MET A 197 27.38 7.99 -1.94
CA MET A 197 27.12 8.05 -0.50
C MET A 197 27.90 9.18 0.18
N THR A 198 29.19 9.31 -0.14
CA THR A 198 30.03 10.42 0.36
C THR A 198 29.48 11.77 -0.09
N TRP A 199 29.18 11.92 -1.38
CA TRP A 199 28.65 13.17 -1.91
C TRP A 199 27.32 13.56 -1.26
N MET A 200 26.36 12.62 -1.13
CA MET A 200 25.08 12.87 -0.47
C MET A 200 25.25 13.26 1.00
N SER A 201 26.23 12.68 1.71
CA SER A 201 26.52 13.04 3.09
C SER A 201 27.05 14.47 3.23
N GLU A 202 27.91 14.91 2.30
CA GLU A 202 28.58 16.21 2.31
C GLU A 202 27.74 17.34 1.73
N ASN A 203 26.78 17.03 0.84
CA ASN A 203 26.03 18.01 0.06
C ASN A 203 24.52 17.97 0.40
N GLN A 204 24.20 17.78 1.68
CA GLN A 204 22.81 17.83 2.11
C GLN A 204 22.27 19.27 1.98
N PRO A 205 21.03 19.47 1.49
CA PRO A 205 20.42 20.78 1.44
C PRO A 205 20.32 21.40 2.84
N GLU A 206 20.51 22.71 2.91
CA GLU A 206 20.23 23.47 4.13
C GLU A 206 18.75 23.30 4.51
N LYS A 207 18.45 23.35 5.81
CA LYS A 207 17.07 23.19 6.30
C LYS A 207 16.19 24.29 5.68
N ILE A 208 15.14 23.88 4.97
CA ILE A 208 14.03 24.74 4.54
C ILE A 208 13.20 25.12 5.78
#